data_AF-A0A1E5NXD0-F1
#
_entry.id   AF-A0A1E5NXD0-F1
#
_cell.length_a   1.000
_cell.length_b   1.000
_cell.length_c   1.000
_cell.angle_alpha   90.00
_cell.angle_beta   90.00
_cell.angle_gamma   90.00
#
_symmetry.space_group_name_H-M   'P 1'
#
loop_
_entity.id
_entity.type
_entity.pdbx_description
1 polymer ?
#
loop_
_entity_poly.entity_id
_entity_poly.type
_entity_poly.pdbx_seq_one_letter_code
_entity_poly.pdbx_strand_id
1 'polypeptide(L)'
;MTRFSLTFPLRSDQLPELRRAVDQADRQARVHGFEGLQLRRGPVELMAWPDFNGVPVGTVPREDVTVTLPLLLFQGWVVVAEIDHDPEAGTTVTALPPYADELAGETPHCDACGEAGGALTSYVLRHDDGQTMQLGTSCTEPYAGFPAAVLTTMWKLIRWCLTVEPYEVDTVPPDLRIHVDLALEHAAALTTVVGYAKRGGKSPMTTAEQVRLLLLGGADRDVAQILHHHLRAAGDVVPLAGAVRAWCREGDGGAEDYRGKLARVAEQDTVAPRDIALLVSAVPIYMREAQRRLRKGDRTSVTVTVSAVSPLPSKWGPRRLINLTDGAGCLYAWESMTQPFPQAGQRLQVTGTVTRHATRDGMAETYLSRCTIAPAAAS
;
A
#
# COMPACT_ATOMS: atom_id res chain seq x y z
N MET A 1 19.28 -17.15 34.80
CA MET A 1 18.66 -17.39 33.47
C MET A 1 19.78 -17.60 32.47
N THR A 2 19.68 -18.54 31.52
CA THR A 2 20.77 -18.82 30.54
C THR A 2 20.43 -18.42 29.11
N ARG A 3 19.18 -18.00 28.87
CA ARG A 3 18.67 -17.62 27.55
C ARG A 3 17.79 -16.40 27.66
N PHE A 4 17.74 -15.64 26.58
CA PHE A 4 16.87 -14.50 26.39
C PHE A 4 16.06 -14.70 25.11
N SER A 5 14.82 -14.22 25.07
CA SER A 5 13.94 -14.35 23.91
C SER A 5 13.33 -13.02 23.53
N LEU A 6 13.46 -12.68 22.25
CA LEU A 6 12.78 -11.55 21.63
C LEU A 6 11.62 -12.09 20.82
N THR A 7 10.42 -11.60 21.08
CA THR A 7 9.24 -11.88 20.25
C THR A 7 8.75 -10.59 19.64
N PHE A 8 8.62 -10.57 18.31
CA PHE A 8 8.22 -9.38 17.57
C PHE A 8 7.43 -9.80 16.32
N PRO A 9 6.52 -8.95 15.84
CA PRO A 9 5.81 -9.18 14.59
C PRO A 9 6.75 -8.99 13.41
N LEU A 10 6.69 -9.88 12.42
CA LEU A 10 7.51 -9.79 11.21
C LEU A 10 6.67 -10.02 9.96
N ARG A 11 6.90 -9.26 8.89
CA ARG A 11 6.31 -9.60 7.59
C ARG A 11 6.94 -10.87 7.03
N SER A 12 6.13 -11.68 6.34
CA SER A 12 6.61 -12.97 5.82
C SER A 12 7.72 -12.80 4.77
N ASP A 13 7.74 -11.68 4.03
CA ASP A 13 8.78 -11.36 3.07
C ASP A 13 10.14 -11.02 3.70
N GLN A 14 10.17 -10.56 4.95
CA GLN A 14 11.39 -10.26 5.72
C GLN A 14 12.03 -11.52 6.36
N LEU A 15 11.28 -12.63 6.45
CA LEU A 15 11.75 -13.86 7.09
C LEU A 15 13.05 -14.44 6.51
N PRO A 16 13.29 -14.44 5.17
CA PRO A 16 14.56 -14.91 4.61
C PRO A 16 15.77 -14.12 5.10
N GLU A 17 15.63 -12.80 5.30
CA GLU A 17 16.70 -11.95 5.82
C GLU A 17 16.98 -12.27 7.29
N LEU A 18 15.93 -12.37 8.12
CA LEU A 18 16.07 -12.80 9.52
C LEU A 18 16.79 -14.14 9.63
N ARG A 19 16.39 -15.13 8.82
CA ARG A 19 17.03 -16.46 8.83
C ARG A 19 18.52 -16.36 8.55
N ARG A 20 18.93 -15.56 7.56
CA ARG A 20 20.36 -15.36 7.28
C ARG A 20 21.08 -14.71 8.45
N ALA A 21 20.47 -13.71 9.09
CA ALA A 21 21.04 -13.05 10.27
C ALA A 21 21.18 -14.01 11.46
N VAL A 22 20.15 -14.81 11.75
CA VAL A 22 20.18 -15.86 12.78
C VAL A 22 21.23 -16.91 12.47
N ASP A 23 21.28 -17.42 11.24
CA ASP A 23 22.26 -18.44 10.84
C ASP A 23 23.70 -17.91 10.93
N GLN A 24 23.92 -16.64 10.60
CA GLN A 24 25.22 -16.00 10.74
C GLN A 24 25.63 -15.86 12.21
N ALA A 25 24.73 -15.38 13.07
CA ALA A 25 24.96 -15.27 14.49
C ALA A 25 25.17 -16.65 15.16
N ASP A 26 24.39 -17.65 14.77
CA ASP A 26 24.50 -19.03 15.26
C ASP A 26 25.83 -19.68 14.88
N ARG A 27 26.26 -19.55 13.62
CA ARG A 27 27.59 -20.02 13.20
C ARG A 27 28.69 -19.35 14.02
N GLN A 28 28.62 -18.04 14.20
CA GLN A 28 29.63 -17.30 14.96
C GLN A 28 29.64 -17.74 16.44
N ALA A 29 28.48 -17.88 17.07
CA ALA A 29 28.35 -18.35 18.45
C ALA A 29 28.94 -19.75 18.63
N ARG A 30 28.61 -20.70 17.74
CA ARG A 30 29.07 -22.09 17.82
C ARG A 30 30.57 -22.25 17.62
N VAL A 31 31.18 -21.47 16.73
CA VAL A 31 32.65 -21.46 16.53
C VAL A 31 33.39 -21.12 17.83
N HIS A 32 32.75 -20.33 18.69
CA HIS A 32 33.29 -19.90 19.99
C HIS A 32 32.71 -20.69 21.17
N GLY A 33 32.08 -21.84 20.93
CA GLY A 33 31.61 -22.76 21.98
C GLY A 33 30.33 -22.35 22.71
N PHE A 34 29.62 -21.32 22.24
CA PHE A 34 28.32 -20.93 22.80
C PHE A 34 27.18 -21.86 22.35
N GLU A 35 26.10 -21.90 23.13
CA GLU A 35 24.87 -22.60 22.72
C GLU A 35 24.28 -21.99 21.44
N GLY A 36 23.58 -22.82 20.66
CA GLY A 36 22.95 -22.37 19.43
C GLY A 36 21.72 -21.51 19.66
N LEU A 37 21.44 -20.63 18.68
CA LEU A 37 20.25 -19.81 18.62
C LEU A 37 19.05 -20.65 18.16
N GLN A 38 17.85 -20.23 18.55
CA GLN A 38 16.60 -20.85 18.10
C GLN A 38 15.68 -19.80 17.49
N LEU A 39 15.07 -20.15 16.36
CA LEU A 39 14.05 -19.36 15.69
C LEU A 39 12.73 -20.12 15.74
N ARG A 40 11.72 -19.57 16.42
CA ARG A 40 10.35 -20.10 16.45
C ARG A 40 9.42 -19.15 15.72
N ARG A 41 8.43 -19.73 15.03
CA ARG A 41 7.47 -19.00 14.20
C ARG A 41 6.07 -19.26 14.74
N GLY A 42 5.29 -18.20 14.87
CA GLY A 42 3.87 -18.24 15.13
C GLY A 42 3.05 -18.61 13.88
N PRO A 43 1.72 -18.62 13.99
CA PRO A 43 0.84 -18.73 12.83
C PRO A 43 1.00 -17.49 11.92
N VAL A 44 0.76 -17.69 10.62
CA VAL A 44 0.69 -16.59 9.66
C VAL A 44 -0.69 -15.95 9.76
N GLU A 45 -0.71 -14.63 9.98
CA GLU A 45 -1.89 -13.79 10.04
C GLU A 45 -1.86 -12.76 8.92
N LEU A 46 -3.02 -12.20 8.56
CA LEU A 46 -3.10 -11.09 7.62
C LEU A 46 -3.14 -9.78 8.41
N MET A 47 -2.19 -8.90 8.12
CA MET A 47 -2.12 -7.55 8.65
C MET A 47 -2.68 -6.57 7.62
N ALA A 48 -3.55 -5.65 8.04
CA ALA A 48 -4.04 -4.58 7.17
C ALA A 48 -2.88 -3.70 6.70
N TRP A 49 -2.84 -3.39 5.41
CA TRP A 49 -1.89 -2.45 4.81
C TRP A 49 -2.60 -1.11 4.57
N PRO A 50 -2.18 -0.02 5.22
CA PRO A 50 -2.80 1.28 5.03
C PRO A 50 -2.25 2.02 3.78
N ASP A 51 -3.03 2.94 3.24
CA ASP A 51 -2.53 4.01 2.37
C ASP A 51 -1.81 5.10 3.17
N PHE A 52 -1.39 6.17 2.50
CA PHE A 52 -0.71 7.29 3.16
C PHE A 52 -1.59 8.08 4.14
N ASN A 53 -2.92 7.91 4.10
CA ASN A 53 -3.87 8.52 5.04
C ASN A 53 -4.24 7.56 6.19
N GLY A 54 -3.64 6.37 6.26
CA GLY A 54 -3.95 5.37 7.28
C GLY A 54 -5.18 4.51 6.95
N VAL A 55 -5.77 4.64 5.75
CA VAL A 55 -6.95 3.87 5.34
C VAL A 55 -6.51 2.49 4.86
N PRO A 56 -7.08 1.38 5.38
CA PRO A 56 -6.74 0.04 4.91
C PRO A 56 -7.07 -0.14 3.41
N VAL A 57 -6.06 -0.47 2.61
CA VAL A 57 -6.17 -0.70 1.16
C VAL A 57 -5.81 -2.12 0.74
N GLY A 58 -5.18 -2.88 1.61
CA GLY A 58 -4.82 -4.26 1.35
C GLY A 58 -4.41 -5.01 2.60
N THR A 59 -3.73 -6.14 2.39
CA THR A 59 -3.19 -6.96 3.46
C THR A 59 -1.81 -7.51 3.10
N VAL A 60 -0.96 -7.68 4.11
CA VAL A 60 0.32 -8.40 4.03
C VAL A 60 0.33 -9.56 5.03
N PRO A 61 0.91 -10.72 4.69
CA PRO A 61 1.05 -11.81 5.63
C PRO A 61 2.15 -11.49 6.66
N ARG A 62 1.80 -11.56 7.93
CA ARG A 62 2.72 -11.39 9.05
C ARG A 62 2.75 -12.65 9.92
N GLU A 63 3.81 -12.83 10.68
CA GLU A 63 3.89 -13.85 11.72
C GLU A 63 4.67 -13.30 12.91
N ASP A 64 4.26 -13.66 14.12
CA ASP A 64 5.07 -13.40 15.30
C ASP A 64 6.26 -14.36 15.29
N VAL A 65 7.45 -13.79 15.44
CA VAL A 65 8.70 -14.55 15.43
C VAL A 65 9.38 -14.42 16.76
N THR A 66 9.81 -15.55 17.32
CA THR A 66 10.60 -15.58 18.56
C THR A 66 12.02 -16.01 18.24
N VAL A 67 12.98 -15.13 18.50
CA VAL A 67 14.41 -15.44 18.46
C VAL A 67 14.89 -15.67 19.89
N THR A 68 15.32 -16.89 20.19
CA THR A 68 15.93 -17.25 21.47
C THR A 68 17.43 -17.30 21.32
N LEU A 69 18.11 -16.48 22.12
CA LEU A 69 19.56 -16.31 22.11
C LEU A 69 20.14 -16.84 23.42
N PRO A 70 21.34 -17.44 23.40
CA PRO A 70 22.08 -17.67 24.63
C PRO A 70 22.39 -16.33 25.28
N LEU A 71 22.26 -16.24 26.60
CA LEU A 71 22.88 -15.12 27.30
C LEU A 71 24.39 -15.30 27.20
N LEU A 72 25.08 -14.28 26.70
CA LEU A 72 26.53 -14.25 26.66
C LEU A 72 27.01 -14.12 28.10
N LEU A 73 27.23 -15.27 28.74
CA LEU A 73 27.60 -15.42 30.14
C LEU A 73 29.08 -15.81 30.25
N PHE A 74 29.83 -15.05 31.05
CA PHE A 74 31.22 -15.37 31.38
C PHE A 74 31.50 -14.98 32.83
N GLN A 75 31.87 -15.95 33.67
CA GLN A 75 32.21 -15.72 35.09
C GLN A 75 31.20 -14.82 35.84
N GLY A 76 29.89 -15.06 35.67
CA GLY A 76 28.83 -14.27 36.32
C GLY A 76 28.44 -12.99 35.57
N TRP A 77 29.22 -12.54 34.58
CA TRP A 77 28.90 -11.38 33.74
C TRP A 77 28.00 -11.74 32.57
N VAL A 78 27.01 -10.89 32.30
CA VAL A 78 26.14 -10.95 31.14
C VAL A 78 26.14 -9.63 30.39
N VAL A 79 26.23 -9.68 29.07
CA VAL A 79 26.09 -8.47 28.22
C VAL A 79 24.62 -8.08 28.10
N VAL A 80 24.29 -6.84 28.47
CA VAL A 80 22.91 -6.35 28.54
C VAL A 80 22.61 -5.19 27.60
N ALA A 81 23.62 -4.47 27.10
CA ALA A 81 23.42 -3.41 26.12
C ALA A 81 24.64 -3.19 25.21
N GLU A 82 24.38 -2.55 24.07
CA GLU A 82 25.34 -1.87 23.20
C GLU A 82 25.18 -0.36 23.36
N ILE A 83 26.30 0.35 23.42
CA ILE A 83 26.34 1.80 23.31
C ILE A 83 27.25 2.12 22.12
N ASP A 84 26.65 2.72 21.10
CA ASP A 84 27.30 3.07 19.85
C ASP A 84 27.37 4.60 19.75
N HIS A 85 28.57 5.14 19.50
CA HIS A 85 28.75 6.58 19.31
C HIS A 85 29.06 6.91 17.87
N ASP A 86 28.19 7.70 17.27
CA ASP A 86 28.45 8.33 15.99
C ASP A 86 28.75 9.83 16.21
N PRO A 87 29.86 10.36 15.68
CA PRO A 87 30.20 11.79 15.86
C PRO A 87 29.15 12.77 15.29
N GLU A 88 28.36 12.35 14.30
CA GLU A 88 27.35 13.17 13.64
C GLU A 88 25.93 12.89 14.20
N ALA A 89 25.60 11.62 14.42
CA ALA A 89 24.27 11.18 14.88
C ALA A 89 24.14 11.07 16.41
N GLY A 90 25.24 11.19 17.15
CA GLY A 90 25.26 11.10 18.61
C GLY A 90 25.32 9.67 19.13
N THR A 91 24.97 9.50 20.41
CA THR A 91 25.00 8.19 21.08
C THR A 91 23.68 7.45 20.91
N THR A 92 23.76 6.19 20.51
CA THR A 92 22.62 5.26 20.47
C THR A 92 22.83 4.11 21.45
N VAL A 93 21.82 3.83 22.26
CA VAL A 93 21.83 2.69 23.20
C VAL A 93 20.85 1.62 22.73
N THR A 94 21.34 0.40 22.54
CA THR A 94 20.51 -0.79 22.27
C THR A 94 20.61 -1.75 23.45
N ALA A 95 19.59 -1.79 24.30
CA ALA A 95 19.59 -2.59 25.52
C ALA A 95 18.53 -3.70 25.49
N LEU A 96 18.85 -4.84 26.11
CA LEU A 96 17.89 -5.91 26.33
C LEU A 96 16.87 -5.50 27.39
N PRO A 97 15.57 -5.83 27.24
CA PRO A 97 14.60 -5.78 28.33
C PRO A 97 15.08 -6.54 29.58
N PRO A 98 14.92 -5.98 30.80
CA PRO A 98 14.25 -4.71 31.13
C PRO A 98 15.17 -3.47 31.16
N TYR A 99 16.43 -3.59 30.76
CA TYR A 99 17.47 -2.55 30.95
C TYR A 99 17.35 -1.33 30.02
N ALA A 100 16.34 -1.30 29.14
CA ALA A 100 16.17 -0.23 28.15
C ALA A 100 16.05 1.16 28.79
N ASP A 101 15.15 1.32 29.76
CA ASP A 101 14.92 2.62 30.39
C ASP A 101 16.08 3.04 31.30
N GLU A 102 16.70 2.08 31.99
CA GLU A 102 17.83 2.32 32.89
C GLU A 102 19.06 2.85 32.12
N LEU A 103 19.32 2.31 30.93
CA LEU A 103 20.53 2.58 30.16
C LEU A 103 20.32 3.63 29.05
N ALA A 104 19.11 4.14 28.83
CA ALA A 104 18.79 5.02 27.71
C ALA A 104 19.67 6.28 27.61
N GLY A 105 20.19 6.77 28.73
CA GLY A 105 21.06 7.96 28.80
C GLY A 105 22.55 7.66 28.86
N GLU A 106 22.96 6.39 28.75
CA GLU A 106 24.35 6.03 28.99
C GLU A 106 25.32 6.52 27.91
N THR A 107 26.54 6.81 28.35
CA THR A 107 27.58 7.38 27.48
C THR A 107 28.72 6.39 27.20
N PRO A 108 29.29 6.43 25.99
CA PRO A 108 30.33 5.49 25.55
C PRO A 108 31.64 5.75 26.32
N HIS A 109 32.06 4.78 27.14
CA HIS A 109 33.34 4.73 27.83
C HIS A 109 33.81 3.28 27.98
N CYS A 110 35.07 3.09 28.39
CA CYS A 110 35.62 1.78 28.71
C CYS A 110 36.28 1.79 30.09
N ASP A 111 35.76 1.00 31.03
CA ASP A 111 36.28 0.87 32.40
C ASP A 111 37.67 0.22 32.45
N ALA A 112 38.05 -0.51 31.41
CA ALA A 112 39.31 -1.24 31.36
C ALA A 112 40.50 -0.38 30.91
N CYS A 113 40.36 0.39 29.83
CA CYS A 113 41.43 1.23 29.28
C CYS A 113 41.24 2.72 29.56
N GLY A 114 40.09 3.15 30.07
CA GLY A 114 39.75 4.55 30.34
C GLY A 114 39.47 5.38 29.09
N GLU A 115 39.40 4.77 27.91
CA GLU A 115 39.08 5.48 26.66
C GLU A 115 37.63 5.98 26.69
N ALA A 116 37.45 7.28 26.48
CA ALA A 116 36.18 7.97 26.47
C ALA A 116 36.16 9.01 25.33
N GLY A 117 35.09 9.00 24.51
CA GLY A 117 34.93 9.90 23.36
C GLY A 117 35.67 9.46 22.09
N GLY A 118 34.94 9.43 20.96
CA GLY A 118 35.36 8.89 19.65
C GLY A 118 34.30 7.95 19.08
N ALA A 119 34.46 7.48 17.82
CA ALA A 119 33.58 6.47 17.21
C ALA A 119 33.77 5.09 17.90
N LEU A 120 33.26 4.99 19.12
CA LEU A 120 33.47 3.88 20.04
C LEU A 120 32.16 3.12 20.21
N THR A 121 32.17 1.85 19.81
CA THR A 121 31.15 0.88 20.23
C THR A 121 31.63 0.21 21.52
N SER A 122 30.80 0.26 22.55
CA SER A 122 31.04 -0.33 23.87
C SER A 122 29.83 -1.16 24.32
N TYR A 123 30.07 -2.07 25.26
CA TYR A 123 29.07 -3.03 25.73
C TYR A 123 28.92 -2.88 27.24
N VAL A 124 27.68 -2.85 27.72
CA VAL A 124 27.38 -2.84 29.16
C VAL A 124 27.19 -4.27 29.64
N LEU A 125 27.93 -4.63 30.68
CA LEU A 125 27.88 -5.94 31.33
C LEU A 125 27.29 -5.79 32.74
N ARG A 126 26.50 -6.78 33.15
CA ARG A 126 25.95 -6.91 34.51
C ARG A 126 26.45 -8.20 35.13
N HIS A 127 26.94 -8.14 36.37
CA HIS A 127 27.30 -9.31 37.15
C HIS A 127 26.14 -9.77 38.04
N ASP A 128 26.17 -11.04 38.48
CA ASP A 128 25.11 -11.61 39.31
C ASP A 128 25.02 -11.01 40.72
N ASP A 129 26.11 -10.42 41.21
CA ASP A 129 26.19 -9.66 42.46
C ASP A 129 25.67 -8.21 42.34
N GLY A 130 25.24 -7.80 41.15
CA GLY A 130 24.69 -6.47 40.86
C GLY A 130 25.69 -5.45 40.32
N GLN A 131 26.99 -5.79 40.21
CA GLN A 131 27.98 -4.89 39.62
C GLN A 131 27.73 -4.64 38.13
N THR A 132 28.19 -3.49 37.66
CA THR A 132 28.21 -3.09 36.25
C THR A 132 29.61 -2.81 35.78
N MET A 133 29.87 -3.10 34.51
CA MET A 133 31.01 -2.53 33.81
C MET A 133 30.65 -2.22 32.36
N GLN A 134 31.33 -1.25 31.78
CA GLN A 134 31.27 -0.94 30.37
C GLN A 134 32.62 -1.21 29.71
N LEU A 135 32.63 -2.04 28.68
CA LEU A 135 33.84 -2.42 27.95
C LEU A 135 33.75 -2.01 26.49
N GLY A 136 34.77 -1.31 26.01
CA GLY A 136 34.96 -1.10 24.57
C GLY A 136 35.13 -2.42 23.82
N THR A 137 34.75 -2.45 22.54
CA THR A 137 34.75 -3.68 21.72
C THR A 137 36.05 -4.48 21.81
N SER A 138 37.21 -3.84 21.78
CA SER A 138 38.54 -4.48 21.88
C SER A 138 38.89 -4.98 23.29
N CYS A 139 38.23 -4.48 24.33
CA CYS A 139 38.47 -4.85 25.73
C CYS A 139 37.55 -5.99 26.21
N THR A 140 36.48 -6.29 25.47
CA THR A 140 35.51 -7.34 25.85
C THR A 140 36.15 -8.73 26.01
N GLU A 141 37.06 -9.12 25.10
CA GLU A 141 37.73 -10.41 25.14
C GLU A 141 38.77 -10.51 26.26
N PRO A 142 39.75 -9.60 26.40
CA PRO A 142 40.78 -9.73 27.44
C PRO A 142 40.24 -9.56 28.86
N TYR A 143 39.15 -8.81 29.08
CA TYR A 143 38.64 -8.50 30.42
C TYR A 143 37.39 -9.31 30.81
N ALA A 144 36.56 -9.71 29.84
CA ALA A 144 35.32 -10.43 30.09
C ALA A 144 35.17 -11.71 29.25
N GLY A 145 36.22 -12.15 28.55
CA GLY A 145 36.23 -13.42 27.82
C GLY A 145 35.26 -13.48 26.64
N PHE A 146 34.69 -12.36 26.20
CA PHE A 146 33.75 -12.31 25.09
C PHE A 146 34.46 -11.97 23.77
N PRO A 147 34.47 -12.87 22.77
CA PRO A 147 35.07 -12.55 21.48
C PRO A 147 34.31 -11.41 20.81
N ALA A 148 35.02 -10.34 20.43
CA ALA A 148 34.43 -9.16 19.81
C ALA A 148 33.56 -9.50 18.58
N ALA A 149 34.01 -10.46 17.77
CA ALA A 149 33.27 -10.91 16.59
C ALA A 149 31.91 -11.56 16.91
N VAL A 150 31.81 -12.27 18.04
CA VAL A 150 30.53 -12.84 18.52
C VAL A 150 29.61 -11.70 18.94
N LEU A 151 30.11 -10.78 19.77
CA LEU A 151 29.33 -9.64 20.25
C LEU A 151 28.79 -8.78 19.11
N THR A 152 29.65 -8.37 18.18
CA THR A 152 29.24 -7.56 17.03
C THR A 152 28.19 -8.26 16.18
N THR A 153 28.33 -9.56 15.94
CA THR A 153 27.35 -10.31 15.12
C THR A 153 26.03 -10.50 15.87
N MET A 154 26.09 -10.78 17.17
CA MET A 154 24.92 -10.99 18.02
C MET A 154 24.12 -9.69 18.18
N TRP A 155 24.79 -8.56 18.43
CA TRP A 155 24.13 -7.26 18.58
C TRP A 155 23.61 -6.70 17.27
N LYS A 156 24.23 -7.01 16.12
CA LYS A 156 23.60 -6.75 14.81
C LYS A 156 22.24 -7.45 14.68
N LEU A 157 22.16 -8.73 15.07
CA LEU A 157 20.89 -9.46 15.07
C LEU A 157 19.89 -8.88 16.06
N ILE A 158 20.33 -8.53 17.27
CA ILE A 158 19.44 -8.03 18.32
C ILE A 158 18.92 -6.63 18.01
N ARG A 159 19.77 -5.74 17.50
CA ARG A 159 19.37 -4.45 16.97
C ARG A 159 18.29 -4.64 15.90
N TRP A 160 18.54 -5.52 14.92
CA TRP A 160 17.56 -5.85 13.88
C TRP A 160 16.23 -6.36 14.48
N CYS A 161 16.28 -7.27 15.46
CA CYS A 161 15.07 -7.81 16.11
C CYS A 161 14.28 -6.75 16.89
N LEU A 162 14.96 -5.76 17.46
CA LEU A 162 14.35 -4.70 18.26
C LEU A 162 13.82 -3.54 17.41
N THR A 163 14.40 -3.32 16.22
CA THR A 163 14.06 -2.18 15.35
C THR A 163 13.29 -2.57 14.10
N VAL A 164 13.12 -3.86 13.80
CA VAL A 164 12.36 -4.28 12.63
C VAL A 164 10.91 -3.87 12.80
N GLU A 165 10.43 -3.03 11.88
CA GLU A 165 9.04 -2.63 11.83
C GLU A 165 8.32 -3.41 10.72
N PRO A 166 7.06 -3.84 10.95
CA PRO A 166 6.27 -4.49 9.92
C PRO A 166 5.79 -3.50 8.86
N TYR A 167 5.96 -2.19 9.06
CA TYR A 167 5.70 -1.15 8.07
C TYR A 167 6.97 -0.35 7.81
N GLU A 168 7.29 -0.18 6.53
CA GLU A 168 8.35 0.73 6.11
C GLU A 168 7.72 1.78 5.21
N VAL A 169 7.91 3.05 5.56
CA VAL A 169 7.44 4.17 4.74
C VAL A 169 8.11 4.09 3.37
N ASP A 170 7.36 4.37 2.31
CA ASP A 170 7.80 4.38 0.91
C ASP A 170 8.26 3.03 0.32
N THR A 171 8.11 1.93 1.06
CA THR A 171 8.40 0.58 0.57
C THR A 171 7.12 -0.22 0.39
N VAL A 172 6.88 -0.72 -0.82
CA VAL A 172 5.73 -1.58 -1.14
C VAL A 172 6.14 -3.05 -1.00
N PRO A 173 5.57 -3.82 -0.07
CA PRO A 173 5.92 -5.21 0.11
C PRO A 173 5.59 -6.04 -1.14
N PRO A 174 6.46 -6.99 -1.53
CA PRO A 174 6.27 -7.80 -2.73
C PRO A 174 5.09 -8.77 -2.63
N ASP A 175 4.68 -9.10 -1.40
CA ASP A 175 3.58 -9.99 -1.05
C ASP A 175 2.28 -9.23 -0.69
N LEU A 176 2.28 -7.89 -0.79
CA LEU A 176 1.08 -7.07 -0.62
C LEU A 176 -0.06 -7.54 -1.53
N ARG A 177 -1.26 -7.62 -0.96
CA ARG A 177 -2.49 -7.99 -1.64
C ARG A 177 -3.50 -6.86 -1.50
N ILE A 178 -3.89 -6.27 -2.62
CA ILE A 178 -4.86 -5.16 -2.70
C ILE A 178 -6.23 -5.71 -3.09
N HIS A 179 -7.30 -5.22 -2.47
CA HIS A 179 -8.65 -5.62 -2.84
C HIS A 179 -8.99 -5.22 -4.28
N VAL A 180 -9.52 -6.17 -5.06
CA VAL A 180 -9.86 -5.94 -6.48
C VAL A 180 -10.91 -4.84 -6.63
N ASP A 181 -11.94 -4.86 -5.79
CA ASP A 181 -13.03 -3.87 -5.82
C ASP A 181 -12.49 -2.46 -5.57
N LEU A 182 -11.62 -2.30 -4.57
CA LEU A 182 -11.01 -1.02 -4.25
C LEU A 182 -10.20 -0.45 -5.43
N ALA A 183 -9.40 -1.30 -6.09
CA ALA A 183 -8.62 -0.90 -7.26
C ALA A 183 -9.53 -0.47 -8.43
N LEU A 184 -10.64 -1.18 -8.65
CA LEU A 184 -11.61 -0.85 -9.68
C LEU A 184 -12.43 0.40 -9.35
N GLU A 185 -12.79 0.62 -8.08
CA GLU A 185 -13.46 1.84 -7.61
C GLU A 185 -12.59 3.07 -7.81
N HIS A 186 -11.30 3.00 -7.45
CA HIS A 186 -10.36 4.08 -7.68
C HIS A 186 -10.19 4.36 -9.18
N ALA A 187 -10.08 3.31 -10.00
CA ALA A 187 -9.98 3.44 -11.45
C ALA A 187 -11.25 4.06 -12.05
N ALA A 188 -12.43 3.64 -11.60
CA ALA A 188 -13.74 4.13 -12.03
C ALA A 188 -13.94 5.60 -11.66
N ALA A 189 -13.60 5.97 -10.42
CA ALA A 189 -13.67 7.35 -9.93
C ALA A 189 -12.78 8.29 -10.74
N LEU A 190 -11.50 7.96 -10.87
CA LEU A 190 -10.56 8.79 -11.64
C LEU A 190 -10.96 8.88 -13.11
N THR A 191 -11.37 7.77 -13.71
CA THR A 191 -11.83 7.77 -15.11
C THR A 191 -13.05 8.68 -15.28
N THR A 192 -14.02 8.63 -14.36
CA THR A 192 -15.26 9.42 -14.45
C THR A 192 -15.02 10.92 -14.25
N VAL A 193 -14.13 11.30 -13.33
CA VAL A 193 -13.89 12.70 -12.97
C VAL A 193 -12.86 13.37 -13.86
N VAL A 194 -11.75 12.69 -14.15
CA VAL A 194 -10.58 13.26 -14.84
C VAL A 194 -10.49 12.79 -16.29
N GLY A 195 -11.11 11.66 -16.62
CA GLY A 195 -10.93 10.97 -17.90
C GLY A 195 -9.81 9.93 -17.83
N TYR A 196 -9.82 8.99 -18.77
CA TYR A 196 -8.81 7.94 -18.83
C TYR A 196 -7.50 8.46 -19.45
N ALA A 197 -6.42 8.46 -18.67
CA ALA A 197 -5.08 8.85 -19.09
C ALA A 197 -4.24 7.62 -19.45
N LYS A 198 -3.88 7.49 -20.73
CA LYS A 198 -2.96 6.47 -21.24
C LYS A 198 -1.53 7.00 -21.38
N ARG A 199 -0.56 6.09 -21.43
CA ARG A 199 0.84 6.42 -21.70
C ARG A 199 0.98 7.16 -23.03
N GLY A 200 1.78 8.23 -23.06
CA GLY A 200 1.95 9.11 -24.22
C GLY A 200 0.75 10.02 -24.51
N GLY A 201 -0.20 10.14 -23.57
CA GLY A 201 -1.32 11.09 -23.64
C GLY A 201 -0.91 12.51 -23.21
N LYS A 202 -1.92 13.37 -23.01
CA LYS A 202 -1.71 14.77 -22.56
C LYS A 202 -1.45 14.89 -21.05
N SER A 203 -1.80 13.85 -20.28
CA SER A 203 -1.58 13.83 -18.83
C SER A 203 -0.13 13.45 -18.52
N PRO A 204 0.51 14.10 -17.53
CA PRO A 204 1.85 13.72 -17.06
C PRO A 204 1.87 12.33 -16.40
N MET A 205 0.72 11.87 -15.88
CA MET A 205 0.57 10.59 -15.19
C MET A 205 -0.57 9.77 -15.78
N THR A 206 -0.35 8.49 -16.03
CA THR A 206 -1.40 7.56 -16.46
C THR A 206 -2.39 7.28 -15.33
N THR A 207 -3.63 6.88 -15.66
CA THR A 207 -4.61 6.51 -14.63
C THR A 207 -4.10 5.35 -13.78
N ALA A 208 -3.32 4.42 -14.34
CA ALA A 208 -2.72 3.33 -13.58
C ALA A 208 -1.68 3.82 -12.56
N GLU A 209 -0.86 4.81 -12.91
CA GLU A 209 0.09 5.44 -11.97
C GLU A 209 -0.64 6.23 -10.89
N GLN A 210 -1.73 6.94 -11.23
CA GLN A 210 -2.56 7.66 -10.26
C GLN A 210 -3.20 6.70 -9.24
N VAL A 211 -3.80 5.59 -9.70
CA VAL A 211 -4.37 4.57 -8.82
C VAL A 211 -3.29 3.92 -7.94
N ARG A 212 -2.11 3.65 -8.49
CA ARG A 212 -0.99 3.13 -7.70
C ARG A 212 -0.53 4.12 -6.63
N LEU A 213 -0.41 5.41 -6.95
CA LEU A 213 -0.03 6.44 -5.97
C LEU A 213 -1.03 6.52 -4.81
N LEU A 214 -2.33 6.43 -5.12
CA LEU A 214 -3.39 6.43 -4.11
C LEU A 214 -3.33 5.18 -3.20
N LEU A 215 -3.14 3.99 -3.78
CA LEU A 215 -3.20 2.72 -3.04
C LEU A 215 -1.88 2.30 -2.39
N LEU A 216 -0.74 2.75 -2.92
CA LEU A 216 0.57 2.27 -2.51
C LEU A 216 1.45 3.38 -1.92
N GLY A 217 0.98 4.63 -1.96
CA GLY A 217 1.77 5.79 -1.58
C GLY A 217 2.88 6.11 -2.59
N GLY A 218 3.77 7.02 -2.18
CA GLY A 218 4.90 7.51 -2.96
C GLY A 218 5.34 8.89 -2.51
N ALA A 219 6.46 9.37 -3.05
CA ALA A 219 7.08 10.63 -2.66
C ALA A 219 6.20 11.88 -2.94
N ASP A 220 5.26 11.80 -3.89
CA ASP A 220 4.47 12.95 -4.35
C ASP A 220 3.14 13.07 -3.59
N ARG A 221 3.24 13.47 -2.31
CA ARG A 221 2.08 13.61 -1.40
C ARG A 221 1.07 14.67 -1.87
N ASP A 222 1.55 15.75 -2.48
CA ASP A 222 0.68 16.83 -2.98
C ASP A 222 -0.20 16.32 -4.12
N VAL A 223 0.36 15.56 -5.06
CA VAL A 223 -0.44 14.92 -6.13
C VAL A 223 -1.41 13.90 -5.54
N ALA A 224 -0.98 13.10 -4.57
CA ALA A 224 -1.86 12.12 -3.92
C ALA A 224 -3.08 12.77 -3.22
N GLN A 225 -2.89 13.96 -2.63
CA GLN A 225 -3.96 14.75 -2.02
C GLN A 225 -4.95 15.31 -3.06
N ILE A 226 -4.45 15.79 -4.21
CA ILE A 226 -5.31 16.25 -5.32
C ILE A 226 -6.15 15.09 -5.86
N LEU A 227 -5.53 13.92 -6.05
CA LEU A 227 -6.25 12.72 -6.50
C LEU A 227 -7.32 12.28 -5.50
N HIS A 228 -7.06 12.36 -4.19
CA HIS A 228 -8.08 12.11 -3.16
C HIS A 228 -9.28 13.05 -3.28
N HIS A 229 -9.06 14.32 -3.63
CA HIS A 229 -10.16 15.24 -3.89
C HIS A 229 -11.00 14.79 -5.09
N HIS A 230 -10.37 14.27 -6.15
CA HIS A 230 -11.09 13.70 -7.29
C HIS A 230 -11.89 12.45 -6.91
N LEU A 231 -11.36 11.56 -6.06
CA LEU A 231 -12.11 10.40 -5.56
C LEU A 231 -13.39 10.83 -4.84
N ARG A 232 -13.30 11.83 -3.95
CA ARG A 232 -14.47 12.35 -3.22
C ARG A 232 -15.50 13.02 -4.14
N ALA A 233 -15.04 13.60 -5.25
CA ALA A 233 -15.91 14.25 -6.23
C ALA A 233 -16.62 13.27 -7.18
N ALA A 234 -16.18 12.01 -7.27
CA ALA A 234 -16.69 11.04 -8.25
C ALA A 234 -18.12 10.53 -7.98
N GLY A 235 -18.68 10.81 -6.80
CA GLY A 235 -19.97 10.24 -6.39
C GLY A 235 -19.88 8.73 -6.15
N ASP A 236 -21.02 8.04 -6.26
CA ASP A 236 -21.08 6.59 -6.08
C ASP A 236 -20.62 5.86 -7.36
N VAL A 237 -19.43 5.26 -7.29
CA VAL A 237 -18.81 4.50 -8.39
C VAL A 237 -18.85 2.99 -8.18
N VAL A 238 -19.39 2.53 -7.04
CA VAL A 238 -19.46 1.11 -6.69
C VAL A 238 -20.22 0.29 -7.75
N PRO A 239 -21.37 0.75 -8.28
CA PRO A 239 -22.08 0.04 -9.35
C PRO A 239 -21.25 -0.12 -10.64
N LEU A 240 -20.48 0.91 -11.02
CA LEU A 240 -19.60 0.85 -12.19
C LEU A 240 -18.45 -0.13 -11.96
N ALA A 241 -17.78 -0.05 -10.81
CA ALA A 241 -16.70 -0.97 -10.45
C ALA A 241 -17.18 -2.44 -10.45
N GLY A 242 -18.36 -2.69 -9.88
CA GLY A 242 -18.99 -4.01 -9.89
C GLY A 242 -19.32 -4.51 -11.30
N ALA A 243 -19.86 -3.65 -12.16
CA ALA A 243 -20.15 -4.00 -13.55
C ALA A 243 -18.88 -4.28 -14.37
N VAL A 244 -17.80 -3.50 -14.14
CA VAL A 244 -16.49 -3.76 -14.76
C VAL A 244 -15.93 -5.10 -14.29
N ARG A 245 -16.00 -5.42 -12.98
CA ARG A 245 -15.52 -6.71 -12.45
C ARG A 245 -16.30 -7.87 -13.06
N ALA A 246 -17.63 -7.78 -13.12
CA ALA A 246 -18.47 -8.79 -13.75
C ALA A 246 -18.10 -9.00 -15.23
N TRP A 247 -17.94 -7.92 -15.99
CA TRP A 247 -17.51 -7.98 -17.38
C TRP A 247 -16.11 -8.58 -17.56
N CYS A 248 -15.20 -8.35 -16.62
CA CYS A 248 -13.87 -8.99 -16.64
C CYS A 248 -13.97 -10.50 -16.48
N ARG A 249 -14.84 -10.99 -15.58
CA ARG A 249 -15.06 -12.42 -15.31
C ARG A 249 -15.71 -13.16 -16.47
N GLU A 250 -16.57 -12.49 -17.23
CA GLU A 250 -17.19 -13.01 -18.47
C GLU A 250 -16.19 -13.08 -19.66
N GLY A 251 -14.90 -12.84 -19.45
CA GLY A 251 -13.89 -12.86 -20.50
C GLY A 251 -13.62 -14.25 -21.07
N ASP A 252 -14.13 -14.53 -22.27
CA ASP A 252 -13.70 -15.67 -23.08
C ASP A 252 -12.31 -15.40 -23.70
N GLY A 253 -11.33 -16.26 -23.42
CA GLY A 253 -9.99 -16.14 -23.98
C GLY A 253 -9.00 -17.14 -23.37
N GLY A 254 -7.95 -17.47 -24.12
CA GLY A 254 -6.85 -18.30 -23.60
C GLY A 254 -6.07 -17.58 -22.49
N ALA A 255 -5.28 -18.34 -21.70
CA ALA A 255 -4.55 -17.81 -20.55
C ALA A 255 -3.56 -16.67 -20.86
N GLU A 256 -3.13 -16.52 -22.11
CA GLU A 256 -2.22 -15.46 -22.58
C GLU A 256 -2.95 -14.23 -23.15
N ASP A 257 -4.23 -14.38 -23.50
CA ASP A 257 -5.06 -13.30 -24.02
C ASP A 257 -5.38 -12.28 -22.92
N TYR A 258 -5.54 -11.02 -23.32
CA TYR A 258 -5.88 -9.91 -22.43
C TYR A 258 -7.15 -10.20 -21.62
N ARG A 259 -8.21 -10.70 -22.28
CA ARG A 259 -9.48 -11.05 -21.62
C ARG A 259 -9.30 -12.20 -20.63
N GLY A 260 -8.53 -13.23 -20.97
CA GLY A 260 -8.22 -14.35 -20.07
C GLY A 260 -7.38 -13.95 -18.84
N LYS A 261 -6.44 -13.01 -19.00
CA LYS A 261 -5.68 -12.43 -17.87
C LYS A 261 -6.59 -11.59 -16.96
N LEU A 262 -7.45 -10.75 -17.54
CA LEU A 262 -8.44 -9.98 -16.79
C LEU A 262 -9.37 -10.87 -15.98
N ALA A 263 -9.93 -11.92 -16.59
CA ALA A 263 -10.83 -12.86 -15.91
C ALA A 263 -10.15 -13.47 -14.68
N ARG A 264 -8.91 -13.95 -14.83
CA ARG A 264 -8.14 -14.53 -13.72
C ARG A 264 -7.93 -13.54 -12.56
N VAL A 265 -7.59 -12.29 -12.88
CA VAL A 265 -7.33 -11.25 -11.87
C VAL A 265 -8.63 -10.78 -11.22
N ALA A 266 -9.72 -10.65 -11.96
CA ALA A 266 -11.03 -10.24 -11.46
C ALA A 266 -11.76 -11.33 -10.65
N GLU A 267 -11.41 -12.59 -10.85
CA GLU A 267 -11.96 -13.72 -10.07
C GLU A 267 -11.45 -13.74 -8.63
N GLN A 268 -10.22 -13.24 -8.39
CA GLN A 268 -9.67 -13.13 -7.05
C GLN A 268 -10.33 -12.00 -6.25
N ASP A 269 -10.30 -12.10 -4.92
CA ASP A 269 -10.68 -11.00 -4.03
C ASP A 269 -9.57 -9.96 -3.86
N THR A 270 -8.32 -10.41 -3.99
CA THR A 270 -7.15 -9.55 -3.88
C THR A 270 -6.11 -9.83 -4.97
N VAL A 271 -5.30 -8.83 -5.29
CA VAL A 271 -4.31 -8.87 -6.38
C VAL A 271 -2.97 -8.30 -5.95
N ALA A 272 -1.89 -8.70 -6.62
CA ALA A 272 -0.59 -8.09 -6.39
C ALA A 272 -0.55 -6.67 -6.98
N PRO A 273 0.28 -5.76 -6.45
CA PRO A 273 0.44 -4.40 -6.97
C PRO A 273 0.70 -4.33 -8.49
N ARG A 274 1.43 -5.30 -9.04
CA ARG A 274 1.73 -5.37 -10.49
C ARG A 274 0.49 -5.53 -11.37
N ASP A 275 -0.59 -6.10 -10.83
CA ASP A 275 -1.81 -6.40 -11.58
C ASP A 275 -2.81 -5.23 -11.58
N ILE A 276 -2.56 -4.18 -10.77
CA ILE A 276 -3.41 -2.97 -10.71
C ILE A 276 -3.59 -2.34 -12.09
N ALA A 277 -2.51 -2.20 -12.87
CA ALA A 277 -2.58 -1.58 -14.19
C ALA A 277 -3.50 -2.35 -15.15
N LEU A 278 -3.57 -3.68 -15.02
CA LEU A 278 -4.46 -4.52 -15.81
C LEU A 278 -5.93 -4.22 -15.46
N LEU A 279 -6.27 -4.22 -14.18
CA LEU A 279 -7.63 -3.85 -13.70
C LEU A 279 -8.03 -2.44 -14.14
N VAL A 280 -7.14 -1.45 -13.97
CA VAL A 280 -7.39 -0.06 -14.37
C VAL A 280 -7.72 0.05 -15.86
N SER A 281 -7.03 -0.72 -16.70
CA SER A 281 -7.26 -0.71 -18.15
C SER A 281 -8.62 -1.27 -18.57
N ALA A 282 -9.28 -2.07 -17.71
CA ALA A 282 -10.57 -2.68 -17.98
C ALA A 282 -11.69 -1.63 -18.07
N VAL A 283 -11.65 -0.60 -17.21
CA VAL A 283 -12.69 0.42 -17.09
C VAL A 283 -13.02 1.08 -18.44
N PRO A 284 -12.08 1.72 -19.16
CA PRO A 284 -12.39 2.37 -20.44
C PRO A 284 -12.72 1.37 -21.57
N ILE A 285 -12.35 0.09 -21.44
CA ILE A 285 -12.73 -0.93 -22.43
C ILE A 285 -14.18 -1.34 -22.21
N TYR A 286 -14.54 -1.66 -20.98
CA TYR A 286 -15.92 -1.95 -20.59
C TYR A 286 -16.87 -0.83 -21.03
N MET A 287 -16.55 0.44 -20.71
CA MET A 287 -17.39 1.58 -21.10
C MET A 287 -17.57 1.68 -22.63
N ARG A 288 -16.51 1.40 -23.41
CA ARG A 288 -16.58 1.39 -24.88
C ARG A 288 -17.43 0.24 -25.41
N GLU A 289 -17.35 -0.94 -24.81
CA GLU A 289 -18.17 -2.09 -25.21
C GLU A 289 -19.63 -1.91 -24.83
N ALA A 290 -19.92 -1.43 -23.62
CA ALA A 290 -21.26 -1.09 -23.18
C ALA A 290 -21.91 -0.09 -24.14
N GLN A 291 -21.15 0.90 -24.60
CA GLN A 291 -21.62 1.84 -25.63
C GLN A 291 -21.88 1.18 -26.99
N ARG A 292 -21.04 0.24 -27.45
CA ARG A 292 -21.24 -0.47 -28.73
C ARG A 292 -22.51 -1.32 -28.76
N ARG A 293 -23.06 -1.69 -27.59
CA ARG A 293 -24.35 -2.39 -27.50
C ARG A 293 -25.50 -1.51 -27.96
N LEU A 294 -25.36 -0.18 -27.84
CA LEU A 294 -26.30 0.80 -28.37
C LEU A 294 -25.93 1.13 -29.82
N ARG A 295 -26.88 1.05 -30.74
CA ARG A 295 -26.69 1.42 -32.15
C ARG A 295 -27.37 2.74 -32.46
N LYS A 296 -26.86 3.45 -33.46
CA LYS A 296 -27.54 4.62 -34.01
C LYS A 296 -28.96 4.24 -34.46
N GLY A 297 -29.95 4.98 -33.98
CA GLY A 297 -31.37 4.73 -34.22
C GLY A 297 -32.07 3.98 -33.10
N ASP A 298 -31.33 3.35 -32.17
CA ASP A 298 -31.94 2.63 -31.06
C ASP A 298 -32.66 3.60 -30.12
N ARG A 299 -33.86 3.22 -29.70
CA ARG A 299 -34.58 3.89 -28.62
C ARG A 299 -34.22 3.19 -27.32
N THR A 300 -33.61 3.92 -26.39
CA THR A 300 -33.17 3.39 -25.09
C THR A 300 -33.85 4.14 -23.95
N SER A 301 -34.08 3.45 -22.84
CA SER A 301 -34.57 4.02 -21.58
C SER A 301 -33.58 3.66 -20.48
N VAL A 302 -32.97 4.67 -19.88
CA VAL A 302 -31.88 4.52 -18.91
C VAL A 302 -32.14 5.37 -17.68
N THR A 303 -31.88 4.80 -16.50
CA THR A 303 -31.82 5.56 -15.25
C THR A 303 -30.46 6.21 -15.15
N VAL A 304 -30.43 7.53 -15.07
CA VAL A 304 -29.20 8.33 -15.10
C VAL A 304 -29.18 9.38 -14.00
N THR A 305 -27.99 9.77 -13.61
CA THR A 305 -27.72 10.95 -12.81
C THR A 305 -27.19 12.05 -13.72
N VAL A 306 -27.69 13.28 -13.57
CA VAL A 306 -27.23 14.43 -14.33
C VAL A 306 -25.89 14.88 -13.79
N SER A 307 -24.81 14.65 -14.54
CA SER A 307 -23.45 14.96 -14.11
C SER A 307 -23.10 16.44 -14.30
N ALA A 308 -23.58 17.07 -15.38
CA ALA A 308 -23.38 18.50 -15.62
C ALA A 308 -24.41 19.09 -16.59
N VAL A 309 -24.68 20.39 -16.46
CA VAL A 309 -25.57 21.13 -17.37
C VAL A 309 -24.88 22.42 -17.81
N SER A 310 -24.44 22.45 -19.07
CA SER A 310 -23.65 23.56 -19.60
C SER A 310 -24.43 24.37 -20.64
N PRO A 311 -24.31 25.71 -20.67
CA PRO A 311 -24.88 26.52 -21.75
C PRO A 311 -24.25 26.16 -23.10
N LEU A 312 -25.08 26.08 -24.14
CA LEU A 312 -24.65 26.03 -25.52
C LEU A 312 -25.07 27.33 -26.24
N PRO A 313 -24.19 27.91 -27.07
CA PRO A 313 -24.55 29.06 -27.89
C PRO A 313 -25.75 28.74 -28.80
N SER A 314 -26.76 29.61 -28.79
CA SER A 314 -27.95 29.46 -29.61
C SER A 314 -28.57 30.81 -29.92
N LYS A 315 -29.04 30.98 -31.16
CA LYS A 315 -29.79 32.16 -31.62
C LYS A 315 -31.29 32.05 -31.33
N TRP A 316 -31.76 30.88 -30.89
CA TRP A 316 -33.18 30.51 -30.82
C TRP A 316 -33.69 30.33 -29.40
N GLY A 317 -32.99 30.91 -28.43
CA GLY A 317 -33.27 30.74 -27.00
C GLY A 317 -32.27 29.83 -26.28
N PRO A 318 -32.48 29.62 -24.96
CA PRO A 318 -31.52 28.92 -24.12
C PRO A 318 -31.40 27.45 -24.53
N ARG A 319 -30.19 27.05 -24.90
CA ARG A 319 -29.84 25.66 -25.22
C ARG A 319 -28.83 25.18 -24.18
N ARG A 320 -29.00 23.94 -23.72
CA ARG A 320 -28.09 23.31 -22.75
C ARG A 320 -27.56 21.98 -23.30
N LEU A 321 -26.30 21.69 -23.01
CA LEU A 321 -25.75 20.34 -23.07
C LEU A 321 -25.94 19.72 -21.69
N ILE A 322 -26.70 18.64 -21.62
CA ILE A 322 -26.96 17.88 -20.41
C ILE A 322 -26.10 16.62 -20.50
N ASN A 323 -25.11 16.52 -19.62
CA ASN A 323 -24.31 15.32 -19.45
C ASN A 323 -24.99 14.43 -18.40
N LEU A 324 -25.07 13.14 -18.71
CA LEU A 324 -25.78 12.13 -17.93
C LEU A 324 -24.85 10.93 -17.75
N THR A 325 -24.93 10.28 -16.61
CA THR A 325 -24.19 9.05 -16.32
C THR A 325 -25.15 8.02 -15.73
N ASP A 326 -25.16 6.79 -16.24
CA ASP A 326 -25.94 5.71 -15.62
C ASP A 326 -25.14 4.96 -14.54
N GLY A 327 -25.78 4.02 -13.83
CA GLY A 327 -25.11 3.18 -12.83
C GLY A 327 -24.05 2.24 -13.41
N ALA A 328 -24.03 2.05 -14.73
CA ALA A 328 -22.98 1.31 -15.42
C ALA A 328 -21.85 2.22 -15.92
N GLY A 329 -21.84 3.50 -15.51
CA GLY A 329 -20.85 4.50 -15.91
C GLY A 329 -20.92 4.91 -17.38
N CYS A 330 -21.94 4.51 -18.13
CA CYS A 330 -22.08 4.93 -19.51
C CYS A 330 -22.44 6.43 -19.54
N LEU A 331 -21.72 7.19 -20.36
CA LEU A 331 -21.94 8.61 -20.51
C LEU A 331 -22.93 8.87 -21.64
N TYR A 332 -23.91 9.72 -21.36
CA TYR A 332 -24.85 10.20 -22.35
C TYR A 332 -24.81 11.73 -22.42
N ALA A 333 -24.94 12.25 -23.63
CA ALA A 333 -25.08 13.66 -23.90
C ALA A 333 -26.45 13.92 -24.51
N TRP A 334 -27.16 14.91 -23.97
CA TRP A 334 -28.42 15.36 -24.52
C TRP A 334 -28.41 16.88 -24.66
N GLU A 335 -28.50 17.35 -25.89
CA GLU A 335 -28.68 18.76 -26.19
C GLU A 335 -30.17 19.09 -26.18
N SER A 336 -30.58 19.99 -25.29
CA SER A 336 -31.99 20.37 -25.11
C SER A 336 -32.18 21.87 -25.19
N MET A 337 -33.31 22.28 -25.78
CA MET A 337 -33.88 23.63 -25.67
C MET A 337 -35.17 23.62 -24.84
N THR A 338 -35.63 22.44 -24.41
CA THR A 338 -36.90 22.25 -23.69
C THR A 338 -36.69 22.50 -22.21
N GLN A 339 -37.46 23.44 -21.66
CA GLN A 339 -37.50 23.77 -20.24
C GLN A 339 -38.61 23.00 -19.50
N PRO A 340 -38.46 22.76 -18.17
CA PRO A 340 -37.30 23.08 -17.34
C PRO A 340 -36.10 22.15 -17.63
N PHE A 341 -34.89 22.69 -17.53
CA PHE A 341 -33.68 21.86 -17.59
C PHE A 341 -33.51 21.10 -16.28
N PRO A 342 -33.09 19.82 -16.33
CA PRO A 342 -32.75 19.10 -15.11
C PRO A 342 -31.52 19.75 -14.44
N GLN A 343 -31.34 19.51 -13.14
CA GLN A 343 -30.23 20.06 -12.36
C GLN A 343 -29.11 19.02 -12.17
N ALA A 344 -27.87 19.49 -12.01
CA ALA A 344 -26.76 18.61 -11.66
C ALA A 344 -27.05 17.85 -10.35
N GLY A 345 -26.71 16.58 -10.30
CA GLY A 345 -27.01 15.66 -9.19
C GLY A 345 -28.41 15.03 -9.24
N GLN A 346 -29.31 15.48 -10.13
CA GLN A 346 -30.66 14.93 -10.21
C GLN A 346 -30.65 13.53 -10.85
N ARG A 347 -31.34 12.56 -10.21
CA ARG A 347 -31.54 11.21 -10.74
C ARG A 347 -32.88 11.12 -11.51
N LEU A 348 -32.83 10.64 -12.75
CA LEU A 348 -33.96 10.67 -13.68
C LEU A 348 -34.00 9.39 -14.53
N GLN A 349 -35.20 9.02 -14.98
CA GLN A 349 -35.36 8.09 -16.09
C GLN A 349 -35.35 8.90 -17.40
N VAL A 350 -34.39 8.62 -18.28
CA VAL A 350 -34.28 9.27 -19.59
C VAL A 350 -34.56 8.27 -20.68
N THR A 351 -35.57 8.54 -21.51
CA THR A 351 -35.87 7.75 -22.70
C THR A 351 -35.57 8.57 -23.95
N GLY A 352 -34.66 8.11 -24.80
CA GLY A 352 -34.21 8.87 -25.97
C GLY A 352 -33.81 7.98 -27.14
N THR A 353 -33.55 8.60 -28.29
CA THR A 353 -33.04 7.91 -29.49
C THR A 353 -31.56 8.20 -29.67
N VAL A 354 -30.74 7.16 -29.83
CA VAL A 354 -29.30 7.26 -30.07
C VAL A 354 -29.04 7.87 -31.45
N THR A 355 -28.32 8.98 -31.48
CA THR A 355 -28.03 9.72 -32.72
C THR A 355 -26.61 9.52 -33.22
N ARG A 356 -25.65 9.50 -32.29
CA ARG A 356 -24.24 9.29 -32.58
C ARG A 356 -23.50 8.85 -31.32
N HIS A 357 -22.33 8.28 -31.56
CA HIS A 357 -21.32 7.97 -30.56
C HIS A 357 -20.14 8.91 -30.78
N ALA A 358 -19.56 9.42 -29.70
CA ALA A 358 -18.37 10.24 -29.71
C ALA A 358 -17.39 9.78 -28.64
N THR A 359 -16.18 10.32 -28.66
CA THR A 359 -15.20 10.15 -27.59
C THR A 359 -14.80 11.53 -27.08
N ARG A 360 -14.95 11.78 -25.78
CA ARG A 360 -14.53 13.00 -25.09
C ARG A 360 -13.55 12.63 -23.99
N ASP A 361 -12.34 13.21 -24.02
CA ASP A 361 -11.28 12.95 -23.02
C ASP A 361 -10.99 11.45 -22.80
N GLY A 362 -10.99 10.68 -23.89
CA GLY A 362 -10.76 9.23 -23.87
C GLY A 362 -11.97 8.40 -23.43
N MET A 363 -13.04 9.03 -22.96
CA MET A 363 -14.29 8.37 -22.59
C MET A 363 -15.28 8.33 -23.73
N ALA A 364 -16.00 7.22 -23.83
CA ALA A 364 -17.02 7.03 -24.84
C ALA A 364 -18.33 7.71 -24.38
N GLU A 365 -18.94 8.53 -25.25
CA GLU A 365 -20.15 9.30 -24.97
C GLU A 365 -21.23 8.99 -26.03
N THR A 366 -22.47 8.77 -25.59
CA THR A 366 -23.63 8.49 -26.47
C THR A 366 -24.59 9.67 -26.53
N TYR A 367 -24.82 10.21 -27.73
CA TYR A 367 -25.72 11.35 -27.91
C TYR A 367 -27.15 10.89 -28.09
N LEU A 368 -28.02 11.36 -27.21
CA LEU A 368 -29.45 11.11 -27.25
C LEU A 368 -30.19 12.33 -27.84
N SER A 369 -31.24 12.04 -28.60
CA SER A 369 -32.20 13.04 -29.10
C SER A 369 -33.63 12.62 -28.80
N ARG A 370 -34.54 13.60 -28.91
CA ARG A 370 -35.97 13.40 -28.66
C ARG A 370 -36.21 12.75 -27.29
N CYS A 371 -35.44 13.20 -26.30
CA CYS A 371 -35.48 12.63 -24.97
C CYS A 371 -36.76 13.04 -24.25
N THR A 372 -37.32 12.10 -23.49
CA THR A 372 -38.37 12.31 -22.50
C THR A 372 -37.79 11.97 -21.14
N ILE A 373 -38.06 12.81 -20.15
CA ILE A 373 -37.59 12.63 -18.78
C ILE A 373 -38.76 12.28 -17.86
N ALA A 374 -38.53 11.38 -16.92
CA ALA A 374 -39.45 11.07 -15.83
C ALA A 374 -38.67 10.98 -14.50
N PRO A 375 -39.32 11.17 -13.34
CA PRO A 375 -38.69 10.90 -12.06
C PRO A 375 -38.15 9.46 -12.03
N ALA A 376 -36.92 9.26 -11.53
CA ALA A 376 -36.45 7.92 -11.27
C ALA A 376 -37.35 7.29 -10.19
N ALA A 377 -37.78 6.03 -10.37
CA ALA A 377 -38.53 5.32 -9.35
C ALA A 377 -37.70 5.29 -8.05
N ALA A 378 -38.34 5.51 -6.90
CA ALA A 378 -37.69 5.35 -5.61
C ALA A 378 -37.29 3.88 -5.47
N SER A 379 -35.98 3.63 -5.52
CA SER A 379 -35.36 2.32 -5.29
C SER A 379 -35.25 2.04 -3.81
#